data_AF-A0A927LHK4-F1
#
_entry.id   AF-A0A927LHK4-F1
#
_cell.length_a   1.000
_cell.length_b   1.000
_cell.length_c   1.000
_cell.angle_alpha   90.00
_cell.angle_beta   90.00
_cell.angle_gamma   90.00
#
_symmetry.space_group_name_H-M   'P 1'
#
loop_
_entity.id
_entity.type
_entity.pdbx_description
1 polymer ?
#
loop_
_entity_poly.entity_id
_entity_poly.type
_entity_poly.pdbx_seq_one_letter_code
_entity_poly.pdbx_strand_id
1 'polypeptide(L)'
;MFELYPDILKAYDLTQDLSTIFEKTTDKIIGFAKLAKWHEKVDQSGFKSFGTISHTITNHYQTILNYFDNRSTNTSAEYSMPK
;
A
#
# COMPACT_ATOMS: atom_id res chain seq x y z
N MET A 1 -23.81 -9.97 -3.19
CA MET A 1 -23.03 -10.85 -2.28
C MET A 1 -22.32 -10.08 -1.15
N PHE A 2 -21.93 -8.81 -1.33
CA PHE A 2 -21.39 -7.98 -0.24
C PHE A 2 -22.40 -7.06 0.44
N GLU A 3 -23.64 -6.98 -0.07
CA GLU A 3 -24.70 -6.10 0.48
C GLU A 3 -25.10 -6.44 1.92
N LEU A 4 -24.83 -7.67 2.37
CA LEU A 4 -25.13 -8.12 3.73
C LEU A 4 -23.99 -7.85 4.73
N TYR A 5 -22.78 -7.53 4.25
CA TYR A 5 -21.58 -7.36 5.09
C TYR A 5 -20.72 -6.18 4.62
N PRO A 6 -21.19 -4.93 4.83
CA PRO A 6 -20.49 -3.74 4.38
C PRO A 6 -19.08 -3.60 5.00
N ASP A 7 -18.87 -4.09 6.22
CA ASP A 7 -17.56 -4.04 6.88
C ASP A 7 -16.53 -4.99 6.24
N ILE A 8 -16.95 -6.17 5.80
CA ILE A 8 -16.06 -7.11 5.11
C ILE A 8 -15.63 -6.53 3.77
N LEU A 9 -16.55 -5.89 3.04
CA LEU A 9 -16.23 -5.20 1.80
C LEU A 9 -15.24 -4.06 2.04
N LYS A 10 -15.45 -3.25 3.08
CA LYS A 10 -14.53 -2.15 3.42
C LYS A 10 -13.15 -2.66 3.81
N ALA A 11 -13.04 -3.72 4.60
CA ALA A 11 -11.77 -4.35 4.94
C ALA A 11 -11.05 -4.93 3.71
N TYR A 12 -11.80 -5.55 2.79
CA TYR A 12 -11.27 -6.05 1.53
C TYR A 12 -10.73 -4.91 0.65
N ASP A 13 -11.49 -3.82 0.50
CA ASP A 13 -11.09 -2.64 -0.27
C ASP A 13 -9.79 -2.02 0.29
N LEU A 14 -9.68 -1.85 1.60
CA LEU A 14 -8.47 -1.38 2.26
C LEU A 14 -7.26 -2.29 2.01
N THR A 15 -7.48 -3.61 1.97
CA THR A 15 -6.43 -4.59 1.68
C THR A 15 -5.99 -4.49 0.22
N GLN A 16 -6.95 -4.42 -0.71
CA GLN A 16 -6.67 -4.29 -2.14
C GLN A 16 -5.97 -2.98 -2.50
N ASP A 17 -6.37 -1.87 -1.86
CA ASP A 17 -5.70 -0.59 -2.00
C ASP A 17 -4.23 -0.71 -1.57
N LEU A 18 -3.97 -1.30 -0.40
CA LEU A 18 -2.61 -1.48 0.10
C LEU A 18 -1.77 -2.32 -0.86
N SER A 19 -2.28 -3.48 -1.30
CA SER A 19 -1.60 -4.33 -2.29
C SER A 19 -1.30 -3.56 -3.57
N THR A 20 -2.28 -2.82 -4.09
CA THR A 20 -2.12 -2.01 -5.30
C THR A 20 -1.04 -0.95 -5.16
N ILE A 21 -0.90 -0.34 -3.98
CA ILE A 21 0.16 0.64 -3.71
C ILE A 21 1.53 -0.01 -3.85
N PHE A 22 1.75 -1.16 -3.21
CA PHE A 22 3.03 -1.89 -3.28
C PHE A 22 3.29 -2.51 -4.66
N GLU A 23 2.25 -2.98 -5.36
CA GLU A 23 2.37 -3.67 -6.65
C GLU A 23 2.47 -2.74 -7.86
N LYS A 24 1.91 -1.52 -7.81
CA LYS A 24 1.87 -0.62 -8.97
C LYS A 24 2.67 0.67 -8.80
N THR A 25 3.30 0.88 -7.65
CA THR A 25 4.09 2.09 -7.41
C THR A 25 5.58 1.77 -7.44
N THR A 26 6.34 2.62 -8.11
CA THR A 26 7.80 2.52 -8.26
C THR A 26 8.50 3.78 -7.77
N ASP A 27 7.83 4.93 -7.82
CA ASP A 27 8.36 6.19 -7.30
C ASP A 27 8.11 6.34 -5.79
N LYS A 28 9.15 6.75 -5.05
CA LYS A 28 9.13 6.98 -3.59
C LYS A 28 8.10 8.03 -3.19
N ILE A 29 8.04 9.16 -3.89
CA ILE A 29 7.16 10.28 -3.56
C ILE A 29 5.70 9.90 -3.83
N ILE A 30 5.45 9.22 -4.94
CA ILE A 30 4.12 8.70 -5.27
C ILE A 30 3.69 7.61 -4.27
N GLY A 31 4.61 6.74 -3.86
CA GLY A 31 4.38 5.72 -2.83
C GLY A 31 3.98 6.35 -1.50
N PHE A 32 4.73 7.37 -1.08
CA PHE A 32 4.42 8.14 0.13
C PHE A 32 3.04 8.78 0.08
N ALA A 33 2.72 9.51 -0.98
CA ALA A 33 1.43 10.18 -1.12
C ALA A 33 0.25 9.19 -1.11
N LYS A 34 0.41 8.02 -1.76
CA LYS A 34 -0.62 6.98 -1.75
C LYS A 34 -0.78 6.32 -0.38
N LEU A 35 0.32 6.05 0.34
CA LEU A 35 0.27 5.51 1.69
C LEU A 35 -0.38 6.49 2.67
N ALA A 36 -0.12 7.80 2.54
CA ALA A 36 -0.80 8.83 3.33
C ALA A 36 -2.32 8.84 3.07
N LYS A 37 -2.73 8.74 1.80
CA LYS A 37 -4.16 8.63 1.44
C LYS A 37 -4.79 7.35 1.99
N TRP A 38 -4.08 6.23 1.94
CA TRP A 38 -4.55 4.98 2.51
C TRP A 38 -4.68 5.07 4.04
N HIS A 39 -3.74 5.71 4.73
CA HIS A 39 -3.83 5.98 6.17
C HIS A 39 -5.10 6.75 6.52
N GLU A 40 -5.46 7.77 5.74
CA GLU A 40 -6.70 8.53 5.95
C GLU A 40 -7.96 7.65 5.79
N LYS A 41 -7.98 6.77 4.77
CA LYS A 41 -9.07 5.79 4.58
C LYS A 41 -9.18 4.82 5.76
N VAL A 42 -8.04 4.37 6.29
CA VAL A 42 -8.00 3.49 7.47
C VAL A 42 -8.57 4.18 8.70
N ASP A 43 -8.20 5.44 8.94
CA ASP A 43 -8.73 6.23 10.06
C ASP A 43 -10.26 6.37 9.97
N GLN A 44 -10.76 6.76 8.80
CA GLN A 44 -12.19 6.87 8.52
C GLN A 44 -12.94 5.52 8.59
N SER A 45 -12.25 4.40 8.42
CA SER A 45 -12.87 3.07 8.45
C SER A 45 -13.26 2.62 9.86
N GLY A 46 -12.59 3.14 10.90
CA GLY A 46 -12.77 2.72 12.29
C GLY A 46 -12.19 1.34 12.63
N PHE A 47 -11.50 0.67 11.70
CA PHE A 47 -10.92 -0.65 11.96
C PHE A 47 -9.62 -0.55 12.76
N LYS A 48 -9.66 -0.95 14.03
CA LYS A 48 -8.48 -0.98 14.92
C LYS A 48 -7.32 -1.81 14.35
N SER A 49 -7.61 -2.95 13.74
CA SER A 49 -6.58 -3.84 13.15
C SER A 49 -5.80 -3.14 12.04
N PHE A 50 -6.49 -2.43 11.13
CA PHE A 50 -5.84 -1.64 10.09
C PHE A 50 -5.13 -0.42 10.68
N GLY A 51 -5.66 0.19 11.75
CA GLY A 51 -4.98 1.26 12.49
C GLY A 51 -3.59 0.85 12.98
N THR A 52 -3.44 -0.36 13.54
CA THR A 52 -2.13 -0.89 13.96
C THR A 52 -1.17 -1.05 12.77
N ILE A 53 -1.66 -1.55 11.63
CA ILE A 53 -0.85 -1.70 10.41
C ILE A 53 -0.39 -0.32 9.91
N SER A 54 -1.32 0.64 9.88
CA SER A 54 -1.06 2.02 9.47
C SER A 54 -0.04 2.73 10.36
N HIS A 55 -0.13 2.51 11.68
CA HIS A 55 0.84 3.02 12.63
C HIS A 55 2.23 2.38 12.42
N THR A 56 2.28 1.08 12.16
CA THR A 56 3.53 0.37 11.85
C THR A 56 4.18 0.91 10.57
N ILE A 57 3.38 1.14 9.53
CA ILE A 57 3.85 1.71 8.27
C ILE A 57 4.44 3.11 8.49
N THR A 58 3.77 3.92 9.30
CA THR A 58 4.21 5.29 9.61
C THR A 58 5.51 5.29 10.43
N ASN A 59 5.63 4.41 11.42
CA ASN A 59 6.83 4.29 12.26
C ASN A 59 8.06 3.82 11.48
N HIS A 60 7.85 2.98 10.46
CA HIS A 60 8.91 2.44 9.62
C HIS A 60 8.94 3.06 8.22
N TYR A 61 8.44 4.30 8.08
CA TYR A 61 8.21 4.91 6.76
C TYR A 61 9.47 4.92 5.89
N GLN A 62 10.65 5.21 6.45
CA GLN A 62 11.90 5.27 5.69
C GLN A 62 12.24 3.91 5.03
N THR A 63 12.11 2.81 5.77
CA THR A 63 12.37 1.46 5.27
C THR A 63 11.36 1.07 4.20
N ILE A 64 10.10 1.46 4.40
CA ILE A 64 9.01 1.16 3.45
C ILE A 64 9.16 1.99 2.17
N LEU A 65 9.59 3.25 2.26
CA LEU A 65 9.83 4.05 1.07
C LEU A 65 11.01 3.51 0.25
N ASN A 66 12.03 2.94 0.90
CA ASN A 66 13.14 2.29 0.20
C ASN A 66 12.68 1.09 -0.64
N TYR A 67 11.55 0.45 -0.33
CA TYR A 67 10.98 -0.63 -1.15
C TYR A 67 10.63 -0.16 -2.57
N PHE A 68 10.06 1.03 -2.73
CA PHE A 68 9.64 1.54 -4.04
C PHE A 68 10.84 1.84 -4.96
N ASP A 69 11.92 2.37 -4.38
CA ASP A 69 13.14 2.73 -5.10
C ASP A 69 13.98 1.53 -5.55
N ASN A 70 14.07 0.51 -4.69
CA ASN A 70 14.74 -0.75 -5.06
C ASN A 70 14.02 -1.45 -6.21
N ARG A 71 12.70 -1.27 -6.35
CA ARG A 71 11.95 -1.81 -7.48
C ARG A 71 12.18 -1.03 -8.77
N SER A 72 12.28 0.30 -8.72
CA SER A 72 12.69 1.09 -9.89
C SER A 72 14.03 0.60 -10.46
N THR A 73 14.94 0.19 -9.57
CA THR A 73 16.26 -0.35 -9.94
C THR A 73 16.18 -1.81 -10.43
N ASN A 74 15.35 -2.68 -9.82
CA ASN A 74 15.23 -4.09 -10.21
C ASN A 74 14.31 -4.33 -11.43
N THR A 75 13.22 -3.56 -11.58
CA THR A 75 12.33 -3.65 -12.76
C THR A 75 13.03 -3.13 -14.02
N SER A 76 13.99 -2.21 -13.88
CA SER A 76 14.91 -1.84 -14.97
C SER A 76 15.85 -2.98 -15.38
N ALA A 77 16.22 -3.86 -14.43
CA ALA A 77 17.10 -5.00 -14.68
C ALA A 77 16.35 -6.21 -15.27
N GLU A 78 15.08 -6.44 -14.90
CA GLU A 78 14.29 -7.58 -15.40
C GLU A 78 13.71 -7.38 -16.81
N TYR A 79 13.67 -6.14 -17.34
CA TYR A 79 13.25 -5.88 -18.73
C TYR A 79 14.37 -6.05 -19.76
N SER A 80 15.61 -6.27 -19.32
CA SER A 80 16.79 -6.38 -20.18
C SER A 80 17.43 -7.77 -20.16
N MET A 81 16.63 -8.84 -20.03
CA MET A 81 17.05 -10.18 -20.43
C MET A 81 16.47 -10.49 -21.82
N PRO A 82 17.29 -10.54 -22.88
CA PRO A 82 16.85 -11.10 -24.15
C PRO A 82 16.55 -12.60 -23.97
N LYS A 83 15.40 -13.05 -24.48
CA LYS A 83 15.17 -14.48 -24.73
C LYS A 83 16.12 -14.98 -25.81
#